data_AF-A0A7C3TI38-F1
#
_entry.id   AF-A0A7C3TI38-F1
#
_cell.length_a   1.000
_cell.length_b   1.000
_cell.length_c   1.000
_cell.angle_alpha   90.00
_cell.angle_beta   90.00
_cell.angle_gamma   90.00
#
_symmetry.space_group_name_H-M   'P 1'
#
loop_
_entity.id
_entity.type
_entity.pdbx_description
1 polymer ?
#
loop_
_entity_poly.entity_id
_entity_poly.type
_entity_poly.pdbx_seq_one_letter_code
_entity_poly.pdbx_strand_id
1 'polypeptide(L)'
;MHRYKEWGRRKKGVAGIIAAVFLFAMIFTTGLSFFLIIQYNYQLQHMAAIERAQMEQEQSLEQFELSATLDDNNFMHVVVNNTGPINIQIVYLFVNSTIKTLDLTSSPIMVNSGSISSINSTQRYEGGKYIFKVVTGRGNIGVGTYPLPPSPITEEWLAETQFGPTRLYFFSFRYYEYKSEFVLNNYPDGNSGFNATTKPIAFRVKISNFDPDKRTLTLSKYSHMWIFFSGVGKTQVWYIVNVKDDGTIESTYSPISIPYGETKFLVFASKSAGSFKGLGDHVSAPTSGTGYATLLLHGLIGTDPYSQNIPFVGIFFE
;
A
#
# COMPACT_ATOMS: atom_id res chain seq x y z
N MET A 1 -85.77 -77.93 36.19
CA MET A 1 -85.05 -76.95 37.04
C MET A 1 -83.55 -77.25 36.93
N HIS A 2 -82.88 -76.75 35.88
CA HIS A 2 -81.47 -77.02 35.62
C HIS A 2 -80.60 -75.87 36.14
N ARG A 3 -79.70 -76.22 37.07
CA ARG A 3 -78.75 -75.33 37.76
C ARG A 3 -77.55 -75.05 36.83
N TYR A 4 -77.35 -73.79 36.45
CA TYR A 4 -76.12 -73.34 35.78
C TYR A 4 -74.96 -73.40 36.77
N LYS A 5 -73.95 -74.22 36.45
CA LYS A 5 -72.70 -74.34 37.19
C LYS A 5 -71.70 -73.35 36.59
N GLU A 6 -71.57 -72.18 37.21
CA GLU A 6 -70.52 -71.21 36.86
C GLU A 6 -69.14 -71.81 37.11
N TRP A 7 -68.36 -71.98 36.04
CA TRP A 7 -66.97 -72.42 36.11
C TRP A 7 -66.07 -71.18 36.05
N GLY A 8 -65.83 -70.60 37.23
CA GLY A 8 -64.81 -69.58 37.41
C GLY A 8 -63.41 -70.18 37.59
N ARG A 9 -62.39 -69.40 37.18
CA ARG A 9 -60.91 -69.54 37.37
C ARG A 9 -60.20 -70.52 36.40
N ARG A 10 -59.09 -70.20 35.74
CA ARG A 10 -58.09 -69.10 35.78
C ARG A 10 -57.40 -69.02 34.40
N LYS A 11 -57.55 -67.92 33.64
CA LYS A 11 -56.64 -67.56 32.52
C LYS A 11 -55.73 -66.38 32.93
N LYS A 12 -55.06 -66.49 34.08
CA LYS A 12 -54.31 -65.36 34.69
C LYS A 12 -52.88 -65.12 34.14
N GLY A 13 -52.47 -65.77 33.05
CA GLY A 13 -51.14 -65.56 32.44
C GLY A 13 -51.14 -64.98 31.02
N VAL A 14 -52.20 -65.21 30.25
CA VAL A 14 -52.23 -64.86 28.80
C VAL A 14 -52.32 -63.35 28.57
N ALA A 15 -53.08 -62.63 29.40
CA ALA A 15 -53.23 -61.17 29.26
C ALA A 15 -51.90 -60.42 29.51
N GLY A 16 -51.05 -60.90 30.42
CA GLY A 16 -49.74 -60.30 30.68
C GLY A 16 -48.77 -60.48 29.51
N ILE A 17 -48.79 -61.65 28.85
CA ILE A 17 -47.97 -61.93 27.67
C ILE A 17 -48.41 -61.03 26.51
N ILE A 18 -49.73 -60.91 26.27
CA ILE A 18 -50.27 -60.05 25.22
C ILE A 18 -49.90 -58.58 25.46
N ALA A 19 -50.04 -58.08 26.71
CA ALA A 19 -49.66 -56.72 27.07
C ALA A 19 -48.15 -56.47 26.88
N ALA A 20 -47.30 -57.44 27.22
CA ALA A 20 -45.85 -57.34 27.01
C ALA A 20 -45.47 -57.28 25.52
N VAL A 21 -46.14 -58.06 24.66
CA VAL A 21 -45.94 -58.02 23.20
C VAL A 21 -46.35 -56.66 22.63
N PHE A 22 -47.51 -56.12 23.05
CA PHE A 22 -47.93 -54.79 22.62
C PHE A 22 -46.99 -53.68 23.10
N LEU A 23 -46.52 -53.77 24.34
CA LEU A 23 -45.55 -52.81 24.89
C LEU A 23 -44.22 -52.87 24.13
N PHE A 24 -43.73 -54.06 23.80
CA PHE A 24 -42.51 -54.22 23.01
C PHE A 24 -42.68 -53.70 21.58
N ALA A 25 -43.82 -53.97 20.94
CA ALA A 25 -44.14 -53.44 19.63
C ALA A 25 -44.25 -51.90 19.63
N MET A 26 -44.86 -51.31 20.67
CA MET A 26 -44.91 -49.85 20.83
C MET A 26 -43.52 -49.26 21.00
N ILE A 27 -42.69 -49.80 21.90
CA ILE A 27 -41.32 -49.32 22.10
C ILE A 27 -40.49 -49.43 20.81
N PHE A 28 -40.62 -50.54 20.09
CA PHE A 28 -39.89 -50.74 18.84
C PHE A 28 -40.35 -49.77 17.76
N THR A 29 -41.66 -49.59 17.58
CA THR A 29 -42.20 -48.64 16.58
C THR A 29 -41.86 -47.20 16.91
N THR A 30 -41.99 -46.76 18.16
CA THR A 30 -41.62 -45.40 18.57
C THR A 30 -40.11 -45.19 18.56
N GLY A 31 -39.33 -46.16 19.02
CA GLY A 31 -37.87 -46.11 19.05
C GLY A 31 -37.27 -46.07 17.65
N LEU A 32 -37.75 -46.93 16.74
CA LEU A 32 -37.35 -46.93 15.33
C LEU A 32 -37.73 -45.59 14.67
N SER A 33 -38.95 -45.09 14.90
CA SER A 33 -39.39 -43.81 14.32
C SER A 33 -38.53 -42.64 14.80
N PHE A 34 -38.22 -42.57 16.09
CA PHE A 34 -37.35 -41.54 16.65
C PHE A 34 -35.92 -41.63 16.09
N PHE A 35 -35.37 -42.85 15.99
CA PHE A 35 -34.06 -43.07 15.39
C PHE A 35 -34.00 -42.62 13.93
N LEU A 36 -35.03 -42.95 13.13
CA LEU A 36 -35.12 -42.51 11.74
C LEU A 36 -35.18 -40.97 11.63
N ILE A 37 -35.91 -40.31 12.52
CA ILE A 37 -35.98 -38.84 12.57
C ILE A 37 -34.60 -38.25 12.91
N ILE A 38 -33.88 -38.80 13.88
CA ILE A 38 -32.52 -38.34 14.21
C ILE A 38 -31.59 -38.49 13.01
N GLN A 39 -31.59 -39.67 12.38
CA GLN A 39 -30.72 -39.94 11.23
C GLN A 39 -31.02 -39.00 10.06
N TYR A 40 -32.30 -38.75 9.78
CA TYR A 40 -32.73 -37.81 8.75
C TYR A 40 -32.25 -36.37 9.04
N ASN A 41 -32.44 -35.89 10.28
CA ASN A 41 -31.96 -34.56 10.66
C ASN A 41 -30.44 -34.43 10.59
N TYR A 42 -29.71 -35.48 10.96
CA TYR A 42 -28.24 -35.50 10.86
C TYR A 42 -27.77 -35.37 9.40
N GLN A 43 -28.42 -36.09 8.48
CA GLN A 43 -28.12 -35.98 7.05
C GLN A 43 -28.38 -34.57 6.51
N LEU A 44 -29.52 -33.97 6.87
CA LEU A 44 -29.84 -32.59 6.47
C LEU A 44 -28.82 -31.58 6.99
N GLN A 45 -28.41 -31.70 8.26
CA GLN A 45 -27.42 -30.81 8.86
C GLN A 45 -26.04 -30.97 8.19
N HIS A 46 -25.62 -32.20 7.92
CA HIS A 46 -24.36 -32.49 7.26
C HIS A 46 -24.32 -31.95 5.82
N MET A 47 -25.39 -32.13 5.06
CA MET A 47 -25.51 -31.55 3.71
C MET A 47 -25.47 -30.02 3.75
N ALA A 48 -26.27 -29.39 4.63
CA ALA A 48 -26.26 -27.94 4.78
C ALA A 48 -24.89 -27.38 5.21
N ALA A 49 -24.13 -28.13 6.01
CA ALA A 49 -22.78 -27.74 6.41
C ALA A 49 -21.79 -27.77 5.22
N ILE A 50 -21.85 -28.81 4.39
CA ILE A 50 -21.02 -28.92 3.18
C ILE A 50 -21.37 -27.81 2.19
N GLU A 51 -22.66 -27.60 1.92
CA GLU A 51 -23.10 -26.55 0.99
C GLU A 51 -22.66 -25.16 1.45
N ARG A 52 -22.75 -24.86 2.75
CA ARG A 52 -22.24 -23.60 3.32
C ARG A 52 -20.73 -23.48 3.14
N ALA A 53 -19.97 -24.52 3.46
CA ALA A 53 -18.51 -24.49 3.30
C ALA A 53 -18.11 -24.26 1.84
N GLN A 54 -18.82 -24.88 0.89
CA GLN A 54 -18.59 -24.64 -0.53
C GLN A 54 -18.96 -23.21 -0.94
N MET A 55 -20.11 -22.69 -0.51
CA MET A 55 -20.51 -21.30 -0.81
C MET A 55 -19.53 -20.28 -0.25
N GLU A 56 -19.05 -20.47 0.99
CA GLU A 56 -18.05 -19.60 1.62
C GLU A 56 -16.72 -19.66 0.86
N GLN A 57 -16.30 -20.86 0.43
CA GLN A 57 -15.11 -21.01 -0.39
C GLN A 57 -15.27 -20.27 -1.72
N GLU A 58 -16.37 -20.47 -2.44
CA GLU A 58 -16.63 -19.76 -3.69
C GLU A 58 -16.68 -18.24 -3.48
N GLN A 59 -17.33 -17.78 -2.42
CA GLN A 59 -17.36 -16.36 -2.07
C GLN A 59 -15.95 -15.79 -1.83
N SER A 60 -15.07 -16.54 -1.16
CA SER A 60 -13.68 -16.11 -0.93
C SER A 60 -12.84 -16.00 -2.22
N LEU A 61 -13.24 -16.72 -3.27
CA LEU A 61 -12.57 -16.73 -4.58
C LEU A 61 -13.09 -15.63 -5.52
N GLU A 62 -14.20 -14.96 -5.20
CA GLU A 62 -14.66 -13.80 -5.96
C GLU A 62 -13.79 -12.58 -5.68
N GLN A 63 -12.87 -12.28 -6.60
CA GLN A 63 -12.01 -11.10 -6.55
C GLN A 63 -12.25 -10.26 -7.79
N PHE A 64 -12.45 -8.96 -7.61
CA PHE A 64 -12.65 -8.04 -8.72
C PHE A 64 -12.28 -6.62 -8.35
N GLU A 65 -11.92 -5.85 -9.37
CA GLU A 65 -11.61 -4.44 -9.27
C GLU A 65 -12.67 -3.63 -9.99
N LEU A 66 -12.95 -2.44 -9.47
CA LEU A 66 -13.91 -1.54 -10.05
C LEU A 66 -13.22 -0.25 -10.47
N SER A 67 -13.51 0.20 -11.68
CA SER A 67 -13.16 1.53 -12.17
C SER A 67 -14.39 2.16 -12.84
N ALA A 68 -14.29 3.42 -13.24
CA ALA A 68 -15.34 4.06 -14.02
C ALA A 68 -14.76 4.95 -15.10
N THR A 69 -15.48 5.04 -16.20
CA THR A 69 -15.17 5.88 -17.36
C THR A 69 -16.37 6.74 -17.72
N LEU A 70 -16.15 7.78 -18.51
CA LEU A 70 -17.22 8.59 -19.10
C LEU A 70 -17.32 8.25 -20.58
N ASP A 71 -18.54 8.25 -21.11
CA ASP A 71 -18.76 8.27 -22.56
C ASP A 71 -18.73 9.69 -23.13
N ASP A 72 -18.89 9.81 -24.46
CA ASP A 72 -18.90 11.07 -25.20
C ASP A 72 -19.98 12.06 -24.71
N ASN A 73 -20.99 11.58 -23.99
CA ASN A 73 -22.11 12.37 -23.46
C ASN A 73 -21.98 12.65 -21.95
N ASN A 74 -20.83 12.33 -21.33
CA ASN A 74 -20.56 12.38 -19.89
C ASN A 74 -21.42 11.43 -19.03
N PHE A 75 -22.00 10.36 -19.60
CA PHE A 75 -22.58 9.31 -18.77
C PHE A 75 -21.49 8.41 -18.21
N MET A 76 -21.63 8.07 -16.94
CA MET A 76 -20.68 7.25 -16.22
C MET A 76 -20.94 5.77 -16.48
N HIS A 77 -19.90 5.06 -16.86
CA HIS A 77 -19.88 3.62 -17.07
C HIS A 77 -18.98 2.99 -16.02
N VAL A 78 -19.53 2.11 -15.19
CA VAL A 78 -18.78 1.38 -14.16
C VAL A 78 -18.19 0.13 -14.81
N VAL A 79 -16.87 0.04 -14.79
CA VAL A 79 -16.09 -1.05 -15.37
C VAL A 79 -15.73 -2.02 -14.26
N VAL A 80 -16.14 -3.29 -14.43
CA VAL A 80 -15.86 -4.39 -13.51
C VAL A 80 -14.81 -5.28 -14.15
N ASN A 81 -13.66 -5.42 -13.50
CA ASN A 81 -12.57 -6.30 -13.90
C ASN A 81 -12.52 -7.51 -12.96
N ASN A 82 -12.88 -8.70 -13.43
CA ASN A 82 -12.84 -9.91 -12.61
C ASN A 82 -11.41 -10.47 -12.58
N THR A 83 -10.73 -10.29 -11.45
CA THR A 83 -9.35 -10.75 -11.22
C THR A 83 -9.29 -12.11 -10.53
N GLY A 84 -10.43 -12.63 -10.07
CA GLY A 84 -10.55 -13.94 -9.42
C GLY A 84 -10.64 -15.11 -10.40
N PRO A 85 -10.40 -16.34 -9.91
CA PRO A 85 -10.39 -17.56 -10.73
C PRO A 85 -11.79 -18.07 -11.13
N ILE A 86 -12.86 -17.50 -10.57
CA ILE A 86 -14.24 -17.92 -10.85
C ILE A 86 -15.03 -16.79 -11.49
N ASN A 87 -16.09 -17.13 -12.20
CA ASN A 87 -17.03 -16.14 -12.74
C ASN A 87 -17.78 -15.43 -11.61
N ILE A 88 -18.04 -14.14 -11.80
CA ILE A 88 -18.88 -13.34 -10.90
C ILE A 88 -20.17 -12.94 -11.61
N GLN A 89 -21.25 -12.86 -10.84
CA GLN A 89 -22.54 -12.36 -11.31
C GLN A 89 -22.82 -11.04 -10.60
N ILE A 90 -22.94 -9.94 -11.34
CA ILE A 90 -23.29 -8.64 -10.76
C ILE A 90 -24.81 -8.53 -10.65
N VAL A 91 -25.31 -8.22 -9.46
CA VAL A 91 -26.75 -8.14 -9.16
C VAL A 91 -27.19 -6.71 -8.86
N TYR A 92 -26.34 -5.93 -8.20
CA TYR A 92 -26.63 -4.54 -7.87
C TYR A 92 -25.45 -3.63 -8.17
N LEU A 93 -25.77 -2.45 -8.72
CA LEU A 93 -24.87 -1.32 -8.80
C LEU A 93 -25.49 -0.16 -8.01
N PHE A 94 -24.75 0.31 -7.02
CA PHE A 94 -25.04 1.53 -6.27
C PHE A 94 -24.12 2.62 -6.76
N VAL A 95 -24.68 3.76 -7.17
CA VAL A 95 -23.91 4.96 -7.45
C VAL A 95 -24.31 6.02 -6.45
N ASN A 96 -23.35 6.40 -5.61
CA ASN A 96 -23.52 7.44 -4.62
C ASN A 96 -22.73 8.68 -5.02
N SER A 97 -23.45 9.79 -5.14
CA SER A 97 -22.89 11.14 -5.23
C SER A 97 -23.22 11.90 -3.94
N THR A 98 -22.59 13.04 -3.70
CA THR A 98 -22.90 13.93 -2.57
C THR A 98 -24.38 14.39 -2.55
N ILE A 99 -25.13 14.19 -3.63
CA ILE A 99 -26.46 14.76 -3.88
C ILE A 99 -27.55 13.67 -4.07
N LYS A 100 -27.20 12.45 -4.48
CA LYS A 100 -28.17 11.40 -4.82
C LYS A 100 -27.56 9.99 -4.75
N THR A 101 -28.33 9.06 -4.17
CA THR A 101 -28.09 7.61 -4.27
C THR A 101 -29.06 7.04 -5.30
N LEU A 102 -28.57 6.27 -6.27
CA LEU A 102 -29.41 5.49 -7.16
C LEU A 102 -29.06 4.01 -7.08
N ASP A 103 -30.11 3.21 -7.00
CA ASP A 103 -30.09 1.76 -7.05
C ASP A 103 -30.42 1.35 -8.49
N LEU A 104 -29.43 0.83 -9.21
CA LEU A 104 -29.64 0.31 -10.55
C LEU A 104 -29.68 -1.21 -10.46
N THR A 105 -30.89 -1.75 -10.58
CA THR A 105 -31.10 -3.17 -10.81
C THR A 105 -30.89 -3.45 -12.29
N SER A 106 -29.65 -3.72 -12.71
CA SER A 106 -29.43 -4.31 -14.03
C SER A 106 -29.85 -5.78 -14.00
N SER A 107 -30.33 -6.32 -15.13
CA SER A 107 -30.38 -7.77 -15.30
C SER A 107 -29.01 -8.37 -14.93
N PRO A 108 -28.94 -9.54 -14.29
CA PRO A 108 -27.67 -10.04 -13.77
C PRO A 108 -26.60 -10.11 -14.86
N ILE A 109 -25.47 -9.45 -14.64
CA ILE A 109 -24.37 -9.38 -15.61
C ILE A 109 -23.32 -10.41 -15.21
N MET A 110 -23.05 -11.37 -16.09
CA MET A 110 -21.99 -12.35 -15.88
C MET A 110 -20.65 -11.79 -16.35
N VAL A 111 -19.64 -11.85 -15.49
CA VAL A 111 -18.27 -11.45 -15.81
C VAL A 111 -17.34 -12.65 -15.60
N ASN A 112 -16.81 -13.19 -16.69
CA ASN A 112 -15.91 -14.34 -16.66
C ASN A 112 -14.57 -14.00 -16.00
N SER A 113 -13.88 -15.02 -15.48
CA SER A 113 -12.52 -14.88 -14.93
C SER A 113 -11.59 -14.20 -15.94
N GLY A 114 -10.84 -13.19 -15.49
CA GLY A 114 -9.92 -12.41 -16.33
C GLY A 114 -10.57 -11.53 -17.39
N SER A 115 -11.91 -11.42 -17.37
CA SER A 115 -12.66 -10.57 -18.31
C SER A 115 -13.13 -9.28 -17.67
N ILE A 116 -13.37 -8.28 -18.53
CA ILE A 116 -13.85 -6.96 -18.15
C ILE A 116 -15.27 -6.79 -18.71
N SER A 117 -16.17 -6.22 -17.91
CA SER A 117 -17.51 -5.82 -18.34
C SER A 117 -17.81 -4.39 -17.92
N SER A 118 -18.68 -3.72 -18.65
CA SER A 118 -19.05 -2.32 -18.39
C SER A 118 -20.56 -2.22 -18.13
N ILE A 119 -20.93 -1.46 -17.10
CA ILE A 119 -22.30 -1.25 -16.64
C ILE A 119 -22.61 0.23 -16.78
N ASN A 120 -23.56 0.56 -17.65
CA ASN A 120 -24.02 1.94 -17.79
C ASN A 120 -24.78 2.36 -16.52
N SER A 121 -24.27 3.37 -15.81
CA SER A 121 -24.91 3.86 -14.59
C SER A 121 -26.11 4.78 -14.86
N THR A 122 -26.35 5.19 -16.11
CA THR A 122 -27.32 6.24 -16.51
C THR A 122 -27.11 7.60 -15.82
N GLN A 123 -26.06 7.74 -14.98
CA GLN A 123 -25.73 8.97 -14.28
C GLN A 123 -24.81 9.82 -15.14
N ARG A 124 -25.19 11.08 -15.30
CA ARG A 124 -24.31 12.08 -15.91
C ARG A 124 -23.34 12.59 -14.86
N TYR A 125 -22.07 12.69 -15.22
CA TYR A 125 -21.05 13.26 -14.36
C TYR A 125 -21.15 14.79 -14.36
N GLU A 126 -21.42 15.36 -13.19
CA GLU A 126 -21.59 16.81 -12.98
C GLU A 126 -20.40 17.44 -12.24
N GLY A 127 -19.34 16.66 -11.98
CA GLY A 127 -18.18 17.07 -11.19
C GLY A 127 -18.20 16.50 -9.77
N GLY A 128 -17.05 16.58 -9.09
CA GLY A 128 -16.88 16.06 -7.72
C GLY A 128 -16.57 14.57 -7.66
N LYS A 129 -16.67 13.99 -6.46
CA LYS A 129 -16.33 12.59 -6.20
C LYS A 129 -17.59 11.72 -6.15
N TYR A 130 -17.58 10.64 -6.92
CA TYR A 130 -18.58 9.59 -6.92
C TYR A 130 -17.98 8.32 -6.31
N ILE A 131 -18.81 7.58 -5.58
CA ILE A 131 -18.48 6.27 -5.05
C ILE A 131 -19.46 5.28 -5.67
N PHE A 132 -18.94 4.26 -6.35
CA PHE A 132 -19.72 3.15 -6.83
C PHE A 132 -19.48 1.92 -5.96
N LYS A 133 -20.56 1.19 -5.69
CA LYS A 133 -20.50 -0.12 -5.05
C LYS A 133 -21.19 -1.14 -5.94
N VAL A 134 -20.53 -2.27 -6.16
CA VAL A 134 -21.08 -3.38 -6.94
C VAL A 134 -21.23 -4.57 -6.01
N VAL A 135 -22.41 -5.21 -6.05
CA VAL A 135 -22.71 -6.40 -5.25
C VAL A 135 -22.86 -7.61 -6.17
N THR A 136 -22.15 -8.68 -5.83
CA THR A 136 -22.19 -9.94 -6.56
C THR A 136 -23.30 -10.87 -6.07
N GLY A 137 -23.64 -11.90 -6.86
CA GLY A 137 -24.64 -12.93 -6.53
C GLY A 137 -24.30 -13.72 -5.28
N ARG A 138 -23.01 -13.86 -4.97
CA ARG A 138 -22.52 -14.51 -3.75
C ARG A 138 -22.32 -13.54 -2.57
N GLY A 139 -22.68 -12.26 -2.73
CA GLY A 139 -22.71 -11.28 -1.65
C GLY A 139 -21.42 -10.49 -1.42
N ASN A 140 -20.41 -10.60 -2.29
CA ASN A 140 -19.22 -9.75 -2.21
C ASN A 140 -19.53 -8.33 -2.69
N ILE A 141 -18.88 -7.36 -2.05
CA ILE A 141 -19.06 -5.94 -2.33
C ILE A 141 -17.73 -5.36 -2.78
N GLY A 142 -17.66 -4.90 -4.02
CA GLY A 142 -16.56 -4.10 -4.53
C GLY A 142 -16.91 -2.62 -4.39
N VAL A 143 -15.90 -1.79 -4.14
CA VAL A 143 -16.04 -0.34 -4.06
C VAL A 143 -15.00 0.32 -4.94
N GLY A 144 -15.39 1.33 -5.71
CA GLY A 144 -14.45 2.21 -6.37
C GLY A 144 -14.98 3.64 -6.47
N THR A 145 -14.15 4.54 -7.00
CA THR A 145 -14.46 5.97 -7.03
C THR A 145 -14.13 6.61 -8.37
N TYR A 146 -14.90 7.64 -8.72
CA TYR A 146 -14.67 8.47 -9.91
C TYR A 146 -14.69 9.97 -9.56
N PRO A 147 -13.81 10.82 -10.12
CA PRO A 147 -12.62 10.43 -10.87
C PRO A 147 -11.75 9.52 -10.00
N LEU A 148 -10.93 8.68 -10.63
CA LEU A 148 -9.94 7.90 -9.88
C LEU A 148 -9.20 8.90 -8.98
N PRO A 149 -8.98 8.58 -7.68
CA PRO A 149 -8.08 9.40 -6.90
C PRO A 149 -6.80 9.50 -7.72
N PRO A 150 -6.13 10.67 -7.77
CA PRO A 150 -4.82 10.72 -8.40
C PRO A 150 -4.06 9.53 -7.83
N SER A 151 -3.65 8.60 -8.70
CA SER A 151 -2.81 7.48 -8.26
C SER A 151 -1.72 8.12 -7.40
N PRO A 152 -1.28 7.48 -6.30
CA PRO A 152 -0.10 7.94 -5.59
C PRO A 152 1.17 7.70 -6.42
N ILE A 153 1.12 8.01 -7.72
CA ILE A 153 2.21 8.66 -8.40
C ILE A 153 2.16 10.12 -7.92
N THR A 154 2.42 10.35 -6.63
CA THR A 154 3.00 11.63 -6.25
C THR A 154 4.27 11.75 -7.08
N GLU A 155 4.56 12.94 -7.60
CA GLU A 155 5.82 13.25 -8.29
C GLU A 155 7.08 12.79 -7.50
N GLU A 156 6.91 12.50 -6.20
CA GLU A 156 7.84 11.80 -5.30
C GLU A 156 8.31 10.42 -5.80
N TRP A 157 7.45 9.52 -6.30
CA TRP A 157 7.89 8.17 -6.72
C TRP A 157 8.74 8.17 -8.00
N LEU A 158 8.60 9.18 -8.87
CA LEU A 158 9.41 9.30 -10.08
C LEU A 158 10.78 9.95 -9.83
N ALA A 159 11.05 10.43 -8.61
CA ALA A 159 12.30 11.11 -8.23
C ALA A 159 12.94 10.55 -6.96
N GLU A 160 12.54 9.35 -6.56
CA GLU A 160 13.10 8.64 -5.43
C GLU A 160 13.80 7.37 -5.93
N THR A 161 15.11 7.30 -5.74
CA THR A 161 15.85 6.06 -5.94
C THR A 161 16.44 5.62 -4.62
N GLN A 162 16.15 4.37 -4.27
CA GLN A 162 16.77 3.71 -3.13
C GLN A 162 18.10 3.10 -3.55
N PHE A 163 19.16 3.46 -2.84
CA PHE A 163 20.49 2.88 -2.99
C PHE A 163 20.85 2.25 -1.65
N GLY A 164 20.80 0.91 -1.57
CA GLY A 164 21.09 0.20 -0.31
C GLY A 164 20.18 0.69 0.84
N PRO A 165 20.74 1.07 1.99
CA PRO A 165 19.97 1.53 3.15
C PRO A 165 19.53 3.00 3.04
N THR A 166 19.84 3.71 1.95
CA THR A 166 19.50 5.14 1.80
C THR A 166 18.53 5.37 0.66
N ARG A 167 17.66 6.36 0.82
CA ARG A 167 16.80 6.89 -0.24
C ARG A 167 17.12 8.35 -0.49
N LEU A 168 17.22 8.70 -1.76
CA LEU A 168 17.57 10.04 -2.23
C LEU A 168 16.40 10.67 -2.99
N TYR A 169 16.12 11.94 -2.73
CA TYR A 169 15.02 12.67 -3.37
C TYR A 169 15.60 13.70 -4.37
N PHE A 170 15.62 13.36 -5.65
CA PHE A 170 16.32 14.15 -6.67
C PHE A 170 15.75 15.56 -6.84
N PHE A 171 14.42 15.73 -6.85
CA PHE A 171 13.79 17.04 -6.99
C PHE A 171 13.90 17.94 -5.74
N SER A 172 14.38 17.40 -4.62
CA SER A 172 14.72 18.18 -3.43
C SER A 172 16.14 18.77 -3.49
N PHE A 173 16.91 18.49 -4.54
CA PHE A 173 18.22 19.07 -4.76
C PHE A 173 18.15 20.59 -4.85
N ARG A 174 19.05 21.27 -4.13
CA ARG A 174 19.24 22.72 -4.19
C ARG A 174 20.71 23.07 -4.23
N TYR A 175 21.03 24.23 -4.79
CA TYR A 175 22.32 24.87 -4.58
C TYR A 175 22.14 26.25 -3.93
N TYR A 176 23.20 26.74 -3.30
CA TYR A 176 23.23 28.02 -2.59
C TYR A 176 24.46 28.80 -3.01
N GLU A 177 24.26 30.10 -3.27
CA GLU A 177 25.37 31.05 -3.23
C GLU A 177 25.66 31.44 -1.78
N TYR A 178 26.82 32.02 -1.51
CA TYR A 178 27.17 32.51 -0.18
C TYR A 178 26.72 33.97 -0.01
N LYS A 179 25.99 34.26 1.07
CA LYS A 179 25.64 35.63 1.48
C LYS A 179 26.81 36.31 2.20
N SER A 180 27.56 35.54 2.97
CA SER A 180 28.81 35.95 3.62
C SER A 180 29.76 34.76 3.71
N GLU A 181 30.91 34.95 4.35
CA GLU A 181 31.91 33.91 4.54
C GLU A 181 31.33 32.60 5.12
N PHE A 182 30.39 32.69 6.06
CA PHE A 182 29.82 31.55 6.78
C PHE A 182 28.31 31.37 6.56
N VAL A 183 27.64 32.21 5.76
CA VAL A 183 26.18 32.20 5.66
C VAL A 183 25.75 31.91 4.23
N LEU A 184 24.89 30.91 4.06
CA LEU A 184 24.25 30.59 2.78
C LEU A 184 23.17 31.60 2.43
N ASN A 185 23.10 32.01 1.16
CA ASN A 185 22.06 32.89 0.67
C ASN A 185 20.76 32.11 0.42
N ASN A 186 19.61 32.69 0.77
CA ASN A 186 18.28 32.09 0.57
C ASN A 186 18.07 30.72 1.27
N TYR A 187 18.68 30.47 2.42
CA TYR A 187 18.40 29.24 3.20
C TYR A 187 17.05 29.34 3.94
N PRO A 188 16.19 28.29 3.98
CA PRO A 188 16.40 26.93 3.45
C PRO A 188 15.86 26.71 2.03
N ASP A 189 15.34 27.70 1.33
CA ASP A 189 14.68 27.45 0.04
C ASP A 189 15.68 27.13 -1.08
N GLY A 190 16.81 27.85 -1.10
CA GLY A 190 17.89 27.73 -2.06
C GLY A 190 17.46 28.04 -3.49
N ASN A 191 18.31 27.73 -4.45
CA ASN A 191 17.94 27.74 -5.86
C ASN A 191 17.57 26.32 -6.29
N SER A 192 16.38 26.15 -6.88
CA SER A 192 15.89 24.87 -7.38
C SER A 192 16.35 24.62 -8.82
N GLY A 193 16.69 23.36 -9.12
CA GLY A 193 17.01 22.91 -10.46
C GLY A 193 18.44 22.40 -10.60
N PHE A 194 18.80 22.05 -11.83
CA PHE A 194 20.09 21.46 -12.20
C PHE A 194 20.99 22.43 -12.97
N ASN A 195 20.62 23.72 -13.01
CA ASN A 195 21.43 24.79 -13.58
C ASN A 195 22.02 25.61 -12.42
N ALA A 196 23.32 25.49 -12.20
CA ALA A 196 24.04 26.16 -11.13
C ALA A 196 24.96 27.25 -11.71
N THR A 197 25.44 28.16 -10.86
CA THR A 197 26.44 29.15 -11.27
C THR A 197 27.88 28.60 -11.16
N THR A 198 28.80 29.17 -11.93
CA THR A 198 30.24 28.97 -11.78
C THR A 198 30.86 29.61 -10.53
N LYS A 199 30.16 30.52 -9.85
CA LYS A 199 30.60 31.13 -8.57
C LYS A 199 30.78 30.09 -7.47
N PRO A 200 31.41 30.46 -6.32
CA PRO A 200 31.44 29.57 -5.19
C PRO A 200 30.02 29.27 -4.68
N ILE A 201 29.72 27.97 -4.54
CA ILE A 201 28.40 27.49 -4.16
C ILE A 201 28.49 26.30 -3.20
N ALA A 202 27.40 26.09 -2.47
CA ALA A 202 27.14 24.88 -1.68
C ALA A 202 25.95 24.12 -2.26
N PHE A 203 25.88 22.83 -1.97
CA PHE A 203 24.81 21.95 -2.44
C PHE A 203 24.05 21.34 -1.28
N ARG A 204 22.74 21.14 -1.45
CA ARG A 204 21.91 20.41 -0.49
C ARG A 204 21.19 19.27 -1.17
N VAL A 205 21.22 18.12 -0.52
CA VAL A 205 20.48 16.91 -0.90
C VAL A 205 19.61 16.48 0.27
N LYS A 206 18.50 15.80 -0.03
CA LYS A 206 17.58 15.25 0.96
C LYS A 206 17.74 13.73 0.98
N ILE A 207 18.02 13.15 2.14
CA ILE A 207 18.31 11.71 2.30
C ILE A 207 17.46 11.13 3.42
N SER A 208 16.85 9.98 3.18
CA SER A 208 16.24 9.13 4.21
C SER A 208 17.07 7.89 4.49
N ASN A 209 17.05 7.45 5.75
CA ASN A 209 17.57 6.15 6.14
C ASN A 209 16.45 5.09 6.18
N PHE A 210 16.62 4.03 5.39
CA PHE A 210 15.74 2.87 5.29
C PHE A 210 16.53 1.56 5.48
N ASP A 211 17.51 1.56 6.38
CA ASP A 211 18.24 0.34 6.77
C ASP A 211 17.25 -0.80 7.12
N PRO A 212 17.37 -2.00 6.50
CA PRO A 212 16.49 -3.13 6.78
C PRO A 212 16.51 -3.55 8.25
N ASP A 213 17.66 -3.41 8.92
CA ASP A 213 17.85 -3.74 10.34
C ASP A 213 17.48 -2.57 11.28
N LYS A 214 16.93 -1.48 10.72
CA LYS A 214 16.49 -0.27 11.44
C LYS A 214 17.59 0.42 12.25
N ARG A 215 18.86 0.31 11.84
CA ARG A 215 19.98 0.97 12.52
C ARG A 215 20.08 2.45 12.13
N THR A 216 20.69 3.25 13.00
CA THR A 216 20.98 4.66 12.74
C THR A 216 22.16 4.80 11.79
N LEU A 217 22.02 5.64 10.76
CA LEU A 217 23.10 6.04 9.87
C LEU A 217 23.82 7.27 10.42
N THR A 218 25.11 7.17 10.72
CA THR A 218 25.93 8.28 11.23
C THR A 218 26.99 8.64 10.21
N LEU A 219 26.84 9.79 9.56
CA LEU A 219 27.76 10.26 8.53
C LEU A 219 28.99 10.91 9.17
N SER A 220 30.16 10.64 8.59
CA SER A 220 31.42 11.26 8.98
C SER A 220 31.79 12.42 8.06
N LYS A 221 32.79 13.21 8.49
CA LYS A 221 33.36 14.34 7.75
C LYS A 221 33.89 14.00 6.35
N TYR A 222 34.04 12.73 6.02
CA TYR A 222 34.53 12.27 4.72
C TYR A 222 33.40 12.05 3.70
N SER A 223 32.14 12.18 4.10
CA SER A 223 31.04 12.25 3.14
C SER A 223 31.21 13.50 2.29
N HIS A 224 31.09 13.35 0.98
CA HIS A 224 31.29 14.44 0.04
C HIS A 224 30.48 14.24 -1.24
N MET A 225 30.23 15.34 -1.92
CA MET A 225 29.81 15.32 -3.31
C MET A 225 30.99 15.72 -4.18
N TRP A 226 31.27 14.97 -5.23
CA TRP A 226 32.27 15.35 -6.21
C TRP A 226 31.65 15.46 -7.59
N ILE A 227 32.16 16.39 -8.39
CA ILE A 227 31.66 16.67 -9.72
C ILE A 227 32.82 16.58 -10.70
N PHE A 228 32.65 15.74 -11.74
CA PHE A 228 33.56 15.66 -12.86
C PHE A 228 33.11 16.57 -13.99
N PHE A 229 33.96 17.51 -14.40
CA PHE A 229 33.70 18.46 -15.48
C PHE A 229 34.35 17.97 -16.77
N SER A 230 33.55 17.41 -17.67
CA SER A 230 34.04 16.77 -18.90
C SER A 230 34.82 17.72 -19.82
N GLY A 231 34.40 18.99 -19.89
CA GLY A 231 35.04 19.99 -20.76
C GLY A 231 36.48 20.35 -20.38
N VAL A 232 36.88 20.13 -19.12
CA VAL A 232 38.22 20.48 -18.62
C VAL A 232 38.97 19.31 -17.99
N GLY A 233 38.34 18.15 -17.86
CA GLY A 233 38.93 16.96 -17.21
C GLY A 233 39.29 17.20 -15.74
N LYS A 234 38.57 18.09 -15.05
CA LYS A 234 38.80 18.41 -13.63
C LYS A 234 37.69 17.86 -12.76
N THR A 235 38.05 17.48 -11.53
CA THR A 235 37.12 17.13 -10.47
C THR A 235 37.14 18.20 -9.40
N GLN A 236 35.96 18.61 -8.91
CA GLN A 236 35.83 19.39 -7.70
C GLN A 236 35.09 18.60 -6.63
N VAL A 237 35.41 18.85 -5.37
CA VAL A 237 34.87 18.11 -4.22
C VAL A 237 34.30 19.11 -3.22
N TRP A 238 33.10 18.82 -2.73
CA TRP A 238 32.42 19.51 -1.65
C TRP A 238 32.21 18.52 -0.51
N TYR A 239 32.93 18.68 0.59
CA TYR A 239 32.74 17.93 1.82
C TYR A 239 31.51 18.40 2.59
N ILE A 240 30.91 17.46 3.31
CA ILE A 240 29.75 17.69 4.16
C ILE A 240 30.08 18.68 5.28
N VAL A 241 29.11 19.54 5.62
CA VAL A 241 29.20 20.52 6.71
C VAL A 241 27.94 20.49 7.57
N ASN A 242 28.04 21.00 8.81
CA ASN A 242 26.88 21.28 9.64
C ASN A 242 26.38 22.70 9.34
N VAL A 243 25.07 22.85 9.21
CA VAL A 243 24.41 24.13 8.93
C VAL A 243 23.29 24.31 9.94
N LYS A 244 23.23 25.49 10.56
CA LYS A 244 22.18 25.87 11.49
C LYS A 244 20.90 26.25 10.74
N ASP A 245 19.79 26.38 11.47
CA ASP A 245 18.48 26.71 10.89
C ASP A 245 18.46 28.07 10.14
N ASP A 246 19.38 28.98 10.49
CA ASP A 246 19.54 30.29 9.85
C ASP A 246 20.44 30.27 8.60
N GLY A 247 20.94 29.10 8.18
CA GLY A 247 21.85 28.94 7.05
C GLY A 247 23.32 29.20 7.35
N THR A 248 23.69 29.43 8.62
CA THR A 248 25.08 29.58 9.05
C THR A 248 25.79 28.21 9.06
N ILE A 249 26.90 28.11 8.34
CA ILE A 249 27.78 26.93 8.32
C ILE A 249 28.67 26.96 9.56
N GLU A 250 28.72 25.84 10.28
CA GLU A 250 29.61 25.71 11.44
C GLU A 250 31.06 25.52 11.02
N SER A 251 32.00 26.14 11.75
CA SER A 251 33.43 26.07 11.45
C SER A 251 34.04 24.68 11.63
N THR A 252 33.40 23.84 12.45
CA THR A 252 33.86 22.49 12.80
C THR A 252 32.76 21.49 12.54
N TYR A 253 33.10 20.38 11.89
CA TYR A 253 32.15 19.32 11.63
C TYR A 253 31.84 18.50 12.89
N SER A 254 30.57 18.18 13.09
CA SER A 254 30.06 17.17 14.01
C SER A 254 29.31 16.07 13.25
N PRO A 255 29.44 14.78 13.63
CA PRO A 255 28.75 13.68 12.95
C PRO A 255 27.24 13.87 12.84
N ILE A 256 26.69 13.69 11.63
CA ILE A 256 25.26 13.81 11.37
C ILE A 256 24.62 12.43 11.47
N SER A 257 23.71 12.26 12.43
CA SER A 257 22.96 11.01 12.63
C SER A 257 21.58 11.08 11.97
N ILE A 258 21.18 10.05 11.25
CA ILE A 258 19.89 9.86 10.58
C ILE A 258 19.27 8.55 11.11
N PRO A 259 18.38 8.61 12.11
CA PRO A 259 17.62 7.45 12.58
C PRO A 259 16.83 6.76 11.46
N TYR A 260 16.45 5.49 11.69
CA TYR A 260 15.63 4.76 10.73
C TYR A 260 14.27 5.45 10.50
N GLY A 261 13.88 5.57 9.24
CA GLY A 261 12.64 6.23 8.82
C GLY A 261 12.70 7.76 8.84
N GLU A 262 13.78 8.36 9.35
CA GLU A 262 13.96 9.81 9.31
C GLU A 262 14.58 10.29 8.00
N THR A 263 14.23 11.52 7.65
CA THR A 263 14.77 12.24 6.50
C THR A 263 15.52 13.47 6.96
N LYS A 264 16.74 13.67 6.45
CA LYS A 264 17.55 14.87 6.73
C LYS A 264 18.04 15.54 5.45
N PHE A 265 18.17 16.85 5.52
CA PHE A 265 18.91 17.63 4.55
C PHE A 265 20.40 17.61 4.89
N LEU A 266 21.23 17.26 3.92
CA LEU A 266 22.68 17.30 4.04
C LEU A 266 23.22 18.40 3.14
N VAL A 267 24.18 19.18 3.66
CA VAL A 267 24.81 20.27 2.92
C VAL A 267 26.28 19.96 2.67
N PHE A 268 26.72 20.15 1.43
CA PHE A 268 28.08 19.95 0.94
C PHE A 268 28.64 21.30 0.49
N ALA A 269 29.65 21.81 1.18
CA ALA A 269 30.11 23.18 1.02
C ALA A 269 31.62 23.36 1.13
N SER A 270 32.33 22.47 1.85
CA SER A 270 33.74 22.68 2.19
C SER A 270 34.69 22.08 1.17
N LYS A 271 35.78 22.77 0.86
CA LYS A 271 36.93 22.21 0.13
C LYS A 271 37.68 21.13 0.93
N SER A 272 37.57 21.16 2.25
CA SER A 272 38.36 20.33 3.17
C SER A 272 37.47 19.52 4.11
N ALA A 273 37.83 18.26 4.38
CA ALA A 273 37.06 17.41 5.29
C ALA A 273 37.19 17.87 6.76
N GLY A 274 36.06 18.12 7.42
CA GLY A 274 35.96 18.27 8.88
C GLY A 274 36.06 19.68 9.44
N SER A 275 36.36 20.66 8.61
CA SER A 275 36.34 22.08 8.98
C SER A 275 35.81 22.92 7.83
N PHE A 276 35.26 24.08 8.16
CA PHE A 276 34.92 25.12 7.20
C PHE A 276 35.56 26.43 7.64
N LYS A 277 36.57 26.87 6.89
CA LYS A 277 37.39 28.06 7.16
C LYS A 277 36.94 29.28 6.37
N GLY A 278 35.64 29.34 6.08
CA GLY A 278 35.06 30.46 5.36
C GLY A 278 35.57 30.56 3.91
N LEU A 279 36.05 31.73 3.50
CA LEU A 279 36.36 32.02 2.08
C LEU A 279 37.39 31.05 1.50
N GLY A 280 38.31 30.54 2.32
CA GLY A 280 39.34 29.59 1.88
C GLY A 280 38.80 28.19 1.54
N ASP A 281 37.62 27.83 2.04
CA ASP A 281 36.97 26.54 1.79
C ASP A 281 35.80 26.65 0.80
N HIS A 282 35.49 27.84 0.30
CA HIS A 282 34.50 28.04 -0.76
C HIS A 282 34.97 27.36 -2.06
N VAL A 283 34.12 26.54 -2.68
CA VAL A 283 34.44 25.78 -3.89
C VAL A 283 33.62 26.30 -5.06
N SER A 284 34.29 26.60 -6.18
CA SER A 284 33.70 27.08 -7.43
C SER A 284 33.81 26.03 -8.54
N ALA A 285 32.87 26.07 -9.49
CA ALA A 285 33.04 25.29 -10.72
C ALA A 285 34.20 25.86 -11.55
N PRO A 286 35.05 25.01 -12.16
CA PRO A 286 36.22 25.47 -12.89
C PRO A 286 35.89 26.06 -14.27
N THR A 287 34.70 25.79 -14.81
CA THR A 287 34.24 26.23 -16.14
C THR A 287 32.72 26.18 -16.19
N SER A 288 32.13 26.92 -17.13
CA SER A 288 30.76 26.69 -17.58
C SER A 288 30.66 25.36 -18.33
N GLY A 289 29.47 24.75 -18.35
CA GLY A 289 29.17 23.49 -19.04
C GLY A 289 28.63 22.41 -18.11
N THR A 290 28.59 21.17 -18.60
CA THR A 290 27.99 20.05 -17.85
C THR A 290 29.01 19.36 -16.95
N GLY A 291 28.61 19.10 -15.70
CA GLY A 291 29.33 18.29 -14.74
C GLY A 291 28.51 17.07 -14.32
N TYR A 292 29.19 15.94 -14.08
CA TYR A 292 28.57 14.73 -13.55
C TYR A 292 28.80 14.68 -12.05
N ALA A 293 27.72 14.84 -11.28
CA ALA A 293 27.77 14.80 -9.82
C ALA A 293 27.61 13.37 -9.30
N THR A 294 28.45 13.03 -8.34
CA THR A 294 28.39 11.76 -7.60
C THR A 294 28.45 12.06 -6.11
N LEU A 295 27.62 11.36 -5.35
CA LEU A 295 27.54 11.51 -3.90
C LEU A 295 28.20 10.32 -3.21
N LEU A 296 29.20 10.58 -2.37
CA LEU A 296 29.84 9.58 -1.53
C LEU A 296 29.40 9.79 -0.08
N LEU A 297 28.66 8.84 0.47
CA LEU A 297 28.26 8.81 1.87
C LEU A 297 29.19 7.85 2.61
N HIS A 298 29.86 8.35 3.65
CA HIS A 298 30.82 7.59 4.43
C HIS A 298 30.55 7.80 5.93
N GLY A 299 30.56 6.72 6.70
CA GLY A 299 30.24 6.77 8.12
C GLY A 299 30.06 5.40 8.76
N LEU A 300 29.08 5.30 9.64
CA LEU A 300 28.68 4.07 10.32
C LEU A 300 27.18 3.82 10.13
N ILE A 301 26.79 2.56 10.08
CA ILE A 301 25.39 2.13 10.17
C ILE A 301 25.25 1.23 11.41
N GLY A 302 24.64 1.77 12.47
CA GLY A 302 24.84 1.20 13.81
C GLY A 302 26.31 1.26 14.21
N THR A 303 26.94 0.10 14.38
CA THR A 303 28.37 -0.05 14.69
C THR A 303 29.23 -0.39 13.48
N ASP A 304 28.62 -0.71 12.36
CA ASP A 304 29.32 -1.25 11.19
C ASP A 304 29.83 -0.12 10.28
N PRO A 305 31.02 -0.25 9.68
CA PRO A 305 31.48 0.68 8.66
C PRO A 305 30.52 0.77 7.49
N TYR A 306 30.17 2.01 7.10
CA TYR A 306 29.28 2.27 5.98
C TYR A 306 29.98 3.19 4.97
N SER A 307 29.94 2.78 3.70
CA SER A 307 30.44 3.58 2.58
C SER A 307 29.60 3.26 1.35
N GLN A 308 29.06 4.30 0.71
CA GLN A 308 28.25 4.15 -0.48
C GLN A 308 28.53 5.27 -1.47
N ASN A 309 28.76 4.88 -2.72
CA ASN A 309 28.90 5.79 -3.85
C ASN A 309 27.61 5.78 -4.68
N ILE A 310 26.97 6.92 -4.82
CA ILE A 310 25.67 7.09 -5.45
C ILE A 310 25.83 7.99 -6.68
N PRO A 311 25.70 7.46 -7.91
CA PRO A 311 25.56 8.30 -9.09
C PRO A 311 24.34 9.22 -8.91
N PHE A 312 24.55 10.53 -9.02
CA PHE A 312 23.52 11.49 -8.63
C PHE A 312 22.84 12.13 -9.84
N VAL A 313 23.37 13.24 -10.36
CA VAL A 313 22.73 14.01 -11.43
C VAL A 313 23.76 14.68 -12.34
N GLY A 314 23.35 15.01 -13.56
CA GLY A 314 24.05 16.00 -14.38
C GLY A 314 23.69 17.41 -13.92
N ILE A 315 24.68 18.27 -13.77
CA ILE A 315 24.50 19.69 -13.41
C ILE A 315 25.07 20.52 -14.55
N PHE A 316 24.32 21.50 -15.05
CA PHE A 316 24.81 22.50 -15.98
C PHE A 316 25.28 23.73 -15.22
N PHE A 317 26.46 24.25 -15.55
CA PHE A 317 27.06 25.41 -14.91
C PHE A 317 27.11 26.59 -15.88
N GLU A 318 26.57 27.73 -15.44
CA GLU A 318 26.55 29.02 -16.15
C GLU A 318 27.41 30.08 -15.45
#